data_AF-A0A7S0QWD3-F1
#
_entry.id   AF-A0A7S0QWD3-F1
#
_cell.length_a   1.000
_cell.length_b   1.000
_cell.length_c   1.000
_cell.angle_alpha   90.00
_cell.angle_beta   90.00
_cell.angle_gamma   90.00
#
_symmetry.space_group_name_H-M   'P 1'
#
loop_
_entity.id
_entity.type
_entity.pdbx_description
1 polymer ?
#
loop_
_entity_poly.entity_id
_entity_poly.type
_entity_poly.pdbx_seq_one_letter_code
_entity_poly.pdbx_strand_id
1 'polypeptide(L)'
;MGSPIEVSANEPEGDFKSNAEGGNFFKDVPRQIMALTRKNFILAYRNRTATFLRIFASFFFVLLIFLVNLGVQARFAADPYFKNLPSPPRTVIPGIPACVPKSGVTFCITFAYAPAPDTSGAGVNPTADYATLGAFTAATGCPSSLCAEMFRVHRIVRRIMANNAVAGSPAPVAAEAIPADRVLGFSSAAAMDEFLFKNPNTVQAGYIFTAPDDITTTFVVQLNSTAVQIRGSYDR
;
A
#
# COMPACT_ATOMS: atom_id res chain seq x y z
N MET A 1 -28.50 -26.28 45.67
CA MET A 1 -29.73 -25.50 45.88
C MET A 1 -29.78 -24.41 44.82
N GLY A 2 -30.79 -24.44 43.96
CA GLY A 2 -30.93 -23.54 42.81
C GLY A 2 -31.42 -24.32 41.59
N SER A 3 -32.73 -24.50 41.53
CA SER A 3 -33.50 -25.32 40.60
C SER A 3 -33.42 -24.84 39.13
N PRO A 4 -33.72 -25.71 38.14
CA PRO A 4 -33.80 -25.31 36.74
C PRO A 4 -35.13 -24.59 36.44
N ILE A 5 -35.06 -23.55 35.59
CA ILE A 5 -36.23 -22.81 35.11
C ILE A 5 -36.79 -23.53 33.88
N GLU A 6 -38.02 -24.04 34.02
CA GLU A 6 -38.87 -24.52 32.93
C GLU A 6 -39.19 -23.38 31.95
N VAL A 7 -38.93 -23.61 30.67
CA VAL A 7 -39.43 -22.76 29.57
C VAL A 7 -40.70 -23.40 29.04
N SER A 8 -41.84 -22.90 29.51
CA SER A 8 -43.16 -23.24 28.98
C SER A 8 -43.38 -22.52 27.65
N ALA A 9 -43.29 -23.27 26.55
CA ALA A 9 -43.71 -22.82 25.24
C ALA A 9 -45.24 -22.91 25.16
N ASN A 10 -45.93 -21.79 25.38
CA ASN A 10 -47.33 -21.64 25.00
C ASN A 10 -47.38 -20.95 23.64
N GLU A 11 -47.57 -21.75 22.59
CA GLU A 11 -48.06 -21.28 21.28
C GLU A 11 -49.49 -20.79 21.42
N PRO A 12 -49.82 -19.56 20.96
CA PRO A 12 -51.19 -19.24 20.65
C PRO A 12 -51.52 -19.74 19.23
N GLU A 13 -52.33 -20.80 19.14
CA GLU A 13 -53.07 -21.13 17.93
C GLU A 13 -53.96 -19.94 17.55
N GLY A 14 -53.51 -19.18 16.54
CA GLY A 14 -54.24 -18.10 15.92
C GLY A 14 -54.83 -18.58 14.59
N ASP A 15 -56.12 -18.91 14.62
CA ASP A 15 -57.01 -19.23 13.50
C ASP A 15 -56.81 -18.26 12.30
N PHE A 16 -56.08 -18.69 11.27
CA PHE A 16 -55.95 -17.97 10.01
C PHE A 16 -57.17 -18.27 9.14
N LYS A 17 -58.29 -17.61 9.44
CA LYS A 17 -59.41 -17.49 8.49
C LYS A 17 -59.03 -16.54 7.36
N SER A 18 -58.64 -17.14 6.23
CA SER A 18 -58.55 -16.48 4.94
C SER A 18 -59.95 -16.15 4.43
N ASN A 19 -60.46 -14.97 4.80
CA ASN A 19 -61.61 -14.36 4.14
C ASN A 19 -61.16 -13.16 3.30
N ALA A 20 -61.45 -13.27 2.02
CA ALA A 20 -61.23 -12.27 1.01
C ALA A 20 -62.10 -11.03 1.25
N GLU A 21 -61.50 -9.94 1.77
CA GLU A 21 -61.99 -8.57 1.59
C GLU A 21 -60.79 -7.59 1.55
N GLY A 22 -60.11 -7.55 0.40
CA GLY A 22 -58.92 -6.72 0.13
C GLY A 22 -59.19 -5.22 -0.04
N GLY A 23 -60.04 -4.61 0.80
CA GLY A 23 -60.42 -3.19 0.68
C GLY A 23 -60.12 -2.30 1.89
N ASN A 24 -59.93 -2.87 3.09
CA ASN A 24 -59.85 -2.06 4.33
C ASN A 24 -58.69 -2.43 5.29
N PHE A 25 -57.96 -3.54 5.07
CA PHE A 25 -56.81 -3.91 5.91
C PHE A 25 -55.74 -2.79 5.96
N PHE A 26 -55.38 -2.22 4.79
CA PHE A 26 -54.43 -1.11 4.72
C PHE A 26 -54.92 0.20 5.35
N LYS A 27 -56.23 0.34 5.63
CA LYS A 27 -56.79 1.52 6.31
C LYS A 27 -56.72 1.39 7.84
N ASP A 28 -56.76 0.17 8.36
CA ASP A 28 -56.70 -0.10 9.80
C ASP A 28 -55.26 -0.25 10.31
N VAL A 29 -54.34 -0.72 9.46
CA VAL A 29 -52.90 -0.83 9.73
C VAL A 29 -52.25 0.48 10.22
N PRO A 30 -52.42 1.67 9.60
CA PRO A 30 -51.80 2.90 10.06
C PRO A 30 -52.33 3.34 11.44
N ARG A 31 -53.61 3.08 11.72
CA ARG A 31 -54.23 3.35 13.02
C ARG A 31 -53.61 2.48 14.11
N GLN A 32 -53.37 1.20 13.80
CA GLN A 32 -52.71 0.25 14.70
C GLN A 32 -51.22 0.56 14.89
N ILE A 33 -50.48 0.90 13.83
CA ILE A 33 -49.07 1.32 13.90
C ILE A 33 -48.94 2.59 14.75
N MET A 34 -49.83 3.57 14.58
CA MET A 34 -49.81 4.80 15.37
C MET A 34 -50.13 4.55 16.85
N ALA A 35 -51.08 3.66 17.15
CA ALA A 35 -51.39 3.27 18.52
C ALA A 35 -50.22 2.55 19.21
N LEU A 36 -49.56 1.63 18.49
CA LEU A 36 -48.41 0.88 18.99
C LEU A 36 -47.17 1.76 19.14
N THR A 37 -46.86 2.60 18.16
CA THR A 37 -45.74 3.56 18.25
C THR A 37 -45.96 4.57 19.35
N ARG A 38 -47.20 5.07 19.56
CA ARG A 38 -47.50 5.97 20.70
C ARG A 38 -47.27 5.29 22.05
N LYS A 39 -47.72 4.04 22.22
CA LYS A 39 -47.49 3.29 23.47
C LYS A 39 -46.00 3.04 23.70
N ASN A 40 -45.27 2.58 22.68
CA ASN A 40 -43.82 2.35 22.76
C ASN A 40 -43.03 3.65 22.96
N PHE A 41 -43.48 4.76 22.37
CA PHE A 41 -42.88 6.09 22.56
C PHE A 41 -43.11 6.61 23.97
N ILE A 42 -44.30 6.44 24.55
CA ILE A 42 -44.57 6.81 25.95
C ILE A 42 -43.71 5.96 26.89
N LEU A 43 -43.54 4.66 26.61
CA LEU A 43 -42.66 3.78 27.38
C LEU A 43 -41.19 4.22 27.28
N ALA A 44 -40.72 4.53 26.07
CA ALA A 44 -39.38 5.08 25.82
C ALA A 44 -39.19 6.44 26.53
N TYR A 45 -40.20 7.30 26.53
CA TYR A 45 -40.17 8.60 27.19
C TYR A 45 -40.16 8.50 28.72
N ARG A 46 -40.69 7.43 29.31
CA ARG A 46 -40.57 7.17 30.75
C ARG A 46 -39.18 6.67 31.13
N ASN A 47 -38.48 5.97 30.24
CA ASN A 47 -37.09 5.56 30.43
C ASN A 47 -36.10 6.51 29.72
N ARG A 48 -36.14 7.79 30.08
CA ARG A 48 -35.32 8.83 29.44
C ARG A 48 -33.83 8.54 29.48
N THR A 49 -33.34 7.88 30.52
CA THR A 49 -31.91 7.58 30.69
C THR A 49 -31.38 6.65 29.61
N ALA A 50 -32.10 5.57 29.30
CA ALA A 50 -31.69 4.62 28.27
C ALA A 50 -31.75 5.23 26.86
N THR A 51 -32.79 6.03 26.58
CA THR A 51 -32.92 6.71 25.28
C THR A 51 -31.89 7.83 25.11
N PHE A 52 -31.59 8.58 26.18
CA PHE A 52 -30.56 9.61 26.18
C PHE A 52 -29.17 9.01 25.99
N LEU A 53 -28.81 7.96 26.73
CA LEU A 53 -27.50 7.33 26.63
C LEU A 53 -27.24 6.76 25.23
N ARG A 54 -28.27 6.21 24.57
CA ARG A 54 -28.17 5.70 23.19
C ARG A 54 -27.96 6.82 22.17
N ILE A 55 -28.69 7.92 22.26
CA ILE A 55 -28.57 9.06 21.33
C ILE A 55 -27.26 9.83 21.58
N PHE A 56 -26.94 10.06 22.85
CA PHE A 56 -25.74 10.79 23.27
C PHE A 56 -24.47 10.01 22.95
N ALA A 57 -24.48 8.68 23.06
CA ALA A 57 -23.35 7.85 22.64
C ALA A 57 -23.04 8.06 21.15
N SER A 58 -24.05 7.99 20.27
CA SER A 58 -23.84 8.25 18.83
C SER A 58 -23.29 9.64 18.56
N PHE A 59 -23.80 10.68 19.24
CA PHE A 59 -23.28 12.04 19.10
C PHE A 59 -21.84 12.19 19.61
N PHE A 60 -21.54 11.60 20.76
CA PHE A 60 -20.22 11.65 21.39
C PHE A 60 -19.15 10.96 20.54
N PHE A 61 -19.46 9.83 19.89
CA PHE A 61 -18.52 9.17 18.98
C PHE A 61 -18.19 10.03 17.75
N VAL A 62 -19.19 10.70 17.16
CA VAL A 62 -18.95 11.62 16.04
C VAL A 62 -18.09 12.81 16.49
N LEU A 63 -18.35 13.35 17.68
CA LEU A 63 -17.53 14.40 18.27
C LEU A 63 -16.08 13.93 18.52
N LEU A 64 -15.88 12.72 19.05
CA LEU A 64 -14.54 12.16 19.26
C LEU A 64 -13.77 12.00 17.94
N ILE A 65 -14.40 11.48 16.89
CA ILE A 65 -13.76 11.36 15.57
C ILE A 65 -13.37 12.75 15.04
N PHE A 66 -14.24 13.75 15.22
CA PHE A 66 -13.92 15.13 14.83
C PHE A 66 -12.73 15.71 15.61
N LEU A 67 -12.69 15.51 16.93
CA LEU A 67 -11.57 15.96 17.77
C LEU A 67 -10.24 15.26 17.40
N VAL A 68 -10.28 13.97 17.07
CA VAL A 68 -9.11 13.25 16.56
C VAL A 68 -8.64 13.84 15.24
N ASN A 69 -9.55 14.11 14.31
CA ASN A 69 -9.19 14.73 13.02
C ASN A 69 -8.57 16.12 13.22
N LEU A 70 -9.12 16.92 14.13
CA LEU A 70 -8.57 18.23 14.47
C LEU A 70 -7.17 18.11 15.07
N GLY A 71 -6.96 17.14 15.97
CA GLY A 71 -5.64 16.87 16.57
C GLY A 71 -4.60 16.39 15.56
N VAL A 72 -5.00 15.52 14.63
CA VAL A 72 -4.13 15.05 13.53
C VAL A 72 -3.74 16.21 12.61
N GLN A 73 -4.69 17.09 12.26
CA GLN A 73 -4.40 18.28 11.45
C GLN A 73 -3.50 19.28 12.19
N ALA A 74 -3.74 19.53 13.48
CA ALA A 74 -2.90 20.40 14.29
C ALA A 74 -1.46 19.86 14.39
N ARG A 75 -1.31 18.54 14.51
CA ARG A 75 0.00 17.89 14.48
C ARG A 75 0.70 18.10 13.15
N PHE A 76 0.03 17.90 12.02
CA PHE A 76 0.63 18.14 10.70
C PHE A 76 0.97 19.61 10.45
N ALA A 77 0.18 20.56 10.98
CA ALA A 77 0.47 21.98 10.88
C ALA A 77 1.68 22.43 11.71
N ALA A 78 1.96 21.77 12.84
CA ALA A 78 3.11 22.02 13.67
C ALA A 78 4.38 21.26 13.22
N ASP A 79 4.23 20.32 12.28
CA ASP A 79 5.33 19.47 11.84
C ASP A 79 6.20 20.20 10.79
N PRO A 80 7.51 20.42 11.03
CA PRO A 80 8.39 21.10 10.07
C PRO A 80 8.54 20.35 8.74
N TYR A 81 8.15 19.07 8.67
CA TYR A 81 8.25 18.25 7.46
C TYR A 81 7.20 18.60 6.39
N PHE A 82 6.08 19.24 6.74
CA PHE A 82 5.01 19.57 5.80
C PHE A 82 4.83 21.08 5.68
N LYS A 83 5.69 21.70 4.86
CA LYS A 83 5.48 23.09 4.43
C LYS A 83 4.68 23.12 3.15
N ASN A 84 3.57 23.84 3.13
CA ASN A 84 2.92 24.21 1.87
C ASN A 84 3.83 25.21 1.16
N LEU A 85 4.50 24.79 0.08
CA LEU A 85 5.23 25.66 -0.84
C LEU A 85 4.30 26.04 -2.00
N PRO A 86 3.73 27.27 -2.03
CA PRO A 86 2.80 27.68 -3.09
C PRO A 86 3.47 27.75 -4.47
N SER A 87 4.79 27.87 -4.51
CA SER A 87 5.61 27.79 -5.71
C SER A 87 6.94 27.14 -5.35
N PRO A 88 7.09 25.80 -5.47
CA PRO A 88 8.37 25.15 -5.22
C PRO A 88 9.39 25.68 -6.24
N PRO A 89 10.62 26.04 -5.81
CA PRO A 89 11.70 26.32 -6.75
C PRO A 89 11.88 25.12 -7.68
N ARG A 90 12.11 25.36 -8.98
CA ARG A 90 12.46 24.27 -9.90
C ARG A 90 13.84 23.75 -9.53
N THR A 91 13.90 22.71 -8.73
CA THR A 91 15.11 21.93 -8.51
C THR A 91 15.28 20.94 -9.64
N VAL A 92 16.43 21.01 -10.29
CA VAL A 92 16.86 19.97 -11.22
C VAL A 92 17.14 18.73 -10.39
N ILE A 93 16.45 17.63 -10.69
CA ILE A 93 16.68 16.36 -10.01
C ILE A 93 18.04 15.85 -10.50
N PRO A 94 19.05 15.72 -9.62
CA PRO A 94 20.34 15.19 -10.04
C PRO A 94 20.18 13.71 -10.42
N GLY A 95 21.11 13.21 -11.23
CA GLY A 95 21.22 11.78 -11.50
C GLY A 95 21.36 10.95 -10.21
N ILE A 96 21.07 9.66 -10.31
CA ILE A 96 21.29 8.68 -9.25
C ILE A 96 22.80 8.67 -8.93
N PRO A 97 23.19 8.95 -7.68
CA PRO A 97 24.59 8.98 -7.29
C PRO A 97 25.20 7.57 -7.31
N ALA A 98 26.50 7.47 -7.53
CA ALA A 98 27.21 6.20 -7.47
C ALA A 98 27.16 5.59 -6.05
N CYS A 99 27.03 4.26 -5.99
CA CYS A 99 27.04 3.51 -4.74
C CYS A 99 28.43 3.53 -4.10
N VAL A 100 28.52 4.00 -2.85
CA VAL A 100 29.77 3.99 -2.06
C VAL A 100 29.73 2.81 -1.09
N PRO A 101 30.71 1.88 -1.14
CA PRO A 101 30.75 0.75 -0.22
C PRO A 101 30.89 1.24 1.23
N LYS A 102 30.13 0.65 2.15
CA LYS A 102 30.27 0.90 3.58
C LYS A 102 31.49 0.15 4.13
N SER A 103 32.01 0.61 5.28
CA SER A 103 33.15 -0.02 5.96
C SER A 103 32.93 -1.51 6.14
N GLY A 104 33.90 -2.33 5.70
CA GLY A 104 33.85 -3.79 5.78
C GLY A 104 33.22 -4.50 4.56
N VAL A 105 32.72 -3.77 3.56
CA VAL A 105 32.15 -4.35 2.32
C VAL A 105 33.00 -3.91 1.12
N THR A 106 33.32 -4.84 0.21
CA THR A 106 34.18 -4.58 -0.96
C THR A 106 33.41 -4.18 -2.23
N PHE A 107 32.12 -4.47 -2.31
CA PHE A 107 31.28 -4.17 -3.48
C PHE A 107 30.03 -3.38 -3.11
N CYS A 108 29.51 -2.60 -4.07
CA CYS A 108 28.33 -1.75 -3.88
C CYS A 108 27.57 -1.64 -5.20
N ILE A 109 26.31 -2.02 -5.20
CA ILE A 109 25.39 -2.01 -6.34
C ILE A 109 24.50 -0.76 -6.27
N THR A 110 24.52 0.06 -7.31
CA THR A 110 23.74 1.30 -7.40
C THR A 110 22.25 1.00 -7.35
N PHE A 111 21.77 0.01 -8.10
CA PHE A 111 20.42 -0.48 -7.88
C PHE A 111 20.22 -1.91 -8.37
N ALA A 112 19.33 -2.62 -7.70
CA ALA A 112 18.80 -3.90 -8.12
C ALA A 112 17.43 -3.71 -8.77
N TYR A 113 17.02 -4.59 -9.68
CA TYR A 113 15.68 -4.57 -10.24
C TYR A 113 15.10 -5.97 -10.50
N ALA A 114 13.78 -6.06 -10.54
CA ALA A 114 13.04 -7.23 -10.98
C ALA A 114 11.76 -6.79 -11.72
N PRO A 115 11.26 -7.55 -12.73
CA PRO A 115 11.82 -8.78 -13.27
C PRO A 115 12.93 -8.55 -14.31
N ALA A 116 13.89 -9.44 -14.36
CA ALA A 116 14.99 -9.52 -15.32
C ALA A 116 15.12 -10.95 -15.85
N PRO A 117 15.76 -11.17 -17.00
CA PRO A 117 15.94 -12.52 -17.53
C PRO A 117 17.14 -13.21 -16.86
N ASP A 118 17.02 -13.46 -15.56
CA ASP A 118 18.01 -14.19 -14.77
C ASP A 118 17.60 -15.67 -14.64
N THR A 119 18.36 -16.55 -15.28
CA THR A 119 18.17 -18.00 -15.17
C THR A 119 18.98 -18.62 -14.02
N SER A 120 19.85 -17.85 -13.38
CA SER A 120 20.81 -18.31 -12.35
C SER A 120 20.39 -17.97 -10.92
N GLY A 121 19.53 -16.96 -10.73
CA GLY A 121 19.15 -16.45 -9.41
C GLY A 121 20.25 -15.66 -8.69
N ALA A 122 21.42 -15.50 -9.31
CA ALA A 122 22.55 -14.75 -8.76
C ALA A 122 22.55 -13.26 -9.13
N GLY A 123 21.60 -12.84 -9.98
CA GLY A 123 21.55 -11.51 -10.56
C GLY A 123 22.30 -11.42 -11.89
N VAL A 124 21.70 -10.78 -12.89
CA VAL A 124 22.28 -10.57 -14.22
C VAL A 124 22.48 -9.08 -14.49
N ASN A 125 23.66 -8.73 -15.00
CA ASN A 125 23.98 -7.37 -15.39
C ASN A 125 23.32 -7.00 -16.74
N PRO A 126 22.71 -5.81 -16.88
CA PRO A 126 22.12 -5.34 -18.13
C PRO A 126 23.17 -4.80 -19.11
N THR A 127 24.08 -5.68 -19.57
CA THR A 127 25.21 -5.31 -20.44
C THR A 127 24.81 -5.08 -21.90
N ALA A 128 23.92 -5.91 -22.44
CA ALA A 128 23.47 -5.83 -23.83
C ALA A 128 22.26 -4.91 -24.02
N ASP A 129 22.24 -4.16 -25.12
CA ASP A 129 21.07 -3.40 -25.56
C ASP A 129 20.40 -4.12 -26.73
N TYR A 130 19.16 -4.54 -26.56
CA TYR A 130 18.41 -5.33 -27.53
C TYR A 130 17.42 -4.43 -28.26
N ALA A 131 17.57 -4.30 -29.58
CA ALA A 131 16.70 -3.45 -30.38
C ALA A 131 15.25 -3.98 -30.49
N THR A 132 15.07 -5.29 -30.42
CA THR A 132 13.77 -5.96 -30.62
C THR A 132 13.52 -7.04 -29.57
N LEU A 133 12.24 -7.33 -29.33
CA LEU A 133 11.83 -8.41 -28.45
C LEU A 133 12.40 -9.77 -28.91
N GLY A 134 12.41 -10.03 -30.22
CA GLY A 134 12.96 -11.28 -30.76
C GLY A 134 14.45 -11.47 -30.48
N ALA A 135 15.25 -10.41 -30.58
CA ALA A 135 16.68 -10.45 -30.21
C ALA A 135 16.87 -10.68 -28.71
N PHE A 136 16.03 -10.04 -27.87
CA PHE A 136 16.04 -10.25 -26.43
C PHE A 136 15.66 -11.69 -26.05
N THR A 137 14.62 -12.25 -26.65
CA THR A 137 14.20 -13.64 -26.40
C THR A 137 15.27 -14.64 -26.82
N ALA A 138 15.87 -14.45 -28.00
CA ALA A 138 16.91 -15.33 -28.50
C ALA A 138 18.17 -15.33 -27.61
N ALA A 139 18.52 -14.16 -27.06
CA ALA A 139 19.73 -14.02 -26.23
C ALA A 139 19.52 -14.48 -24.79
N THR A 140 18.32 -14.32 -24.24
CA THR A 140 18.09 -14.48 -22.80
C THR A 140 17.28 -15.73 -22.44
N GLY A 141 16.64 -16.39 -23.40
CA GLY A 141 15.85 -17.61 -23.14
C GLY A 141 14.66 -17.39 -22.19
N CYS A 142 14.20 -16.14 -22.06
CA CYS A 142 13.05 -15.74 -21.24
C CYS A 142 11.79 -16.61 -21.53
N PRO A 143 10.96 -16.90 -20.51
CA PRO A 143 9.68 -17.55 -20.72
C PRO A 143 8.73 -16.64 -21.52
N SER A 144 8.04 -17.22 -22.51
CA SER A 144 7.22 -16.47 -23.49
C SER A 144 6.13 -15.59 -22.86
N SER A 145 5.57 -15.99 -21.71
CA SER A 145 4.52 -15.24 -21.01
C SER A 145 5.00 -13.94 -20.34
N LEU A 146 6.26 -13.88 -19.92
CA LEU A 146 6.84 -12.73 -19.19
C LEU A 146 7.88 -11.96 -20.03
N CYS A 147 8.24 -12.47 -21.20
CA CYS A 147 9.36 -11.92 -21.95
C CYS A 147 9.10 -10.48 -22.44
N ALA A 148 7.87 -10.17 -22.83
CA ALA A 148 7.50 -8.82 -23.23
C ALA A 148 7.64 -7.81 -22.08
N GLU A 149 7.24 -8.19 -20.87
CA GLU A 149 7.41 -7.39 -19.65
C GLU A 149 8.90 -7.22 -19.32
N MET A 150 9.66 -8.33 -19.25
CA MET A 150 11.09 -8.30 -18.97
C MET A 150 11.87 -7.45 -19.99
N PHE A 151 11.51 -7.52 -21.28
CA PHE A 151 12.11 -6.68 -22.32
C PHE A 151 11.85 -5.19 -22.11
N ARG A 152 10.62 -4.82 -21.71
CA ARG A 152 10.28 -3.42 -21.39
C ARG A 152 11.06 -2.91 -20.20
N VAL A 153 11.09 -3.69 -19.13
CA VAL A 153 11.83 -3.36 -17.90
C VAL A 153 13.32 -3.23 -18.22
N HIS A 154 13.90 -4.16 -18.98
CA HIS A 154 15.29 -4.09 -19.44
C HIS A 154 15.57 -2.79 -20.20
N ARG A 155 14.69 -2.39 -21.12
CA ARG A 155 14.82 -1.14 -21.86
C ARG A 155 14.72 0.10 -20.98
N ILE A 156 13.83 0.09 -19.98
CA ILE A 156 13.70 1.18 -19.00
C ILE A 156 14.99 1.31 -18.19
N VAL A 157 15.49 0.20 -17.65
CA VAL A 157 16.72 0.17 -16.86
C VAL A 157 17.91 0.66 -17.68
N ARG A 158 18.08 0.18 -18.92
CA ARG A 158 19.14 0.67 -19.83
C ARG A 158 19.06 2.17 -20.08
N ARG A 159 17.85 2.71 -20.24
CA ARG A 159 17.64 4.16 -20.41
C ARG A 159 17.93 4.94 -19.13
N ILE A 160 17.57 4.43 -17.95
CA ILE A 160 17.93 5.04 -16.67
C ILE A 160 19.46 5.12 -16.56
N MET A 161 20.15 4.02 -16.84
CA MET A 161 21.62 3.96 -16.79
C MET A 161 22.27 4.95 -17.75
N ALA A 162 21.79 5.03 -18.99
CA ALA A 162 22.33 5.94 -20.01
C ALA A 162 21.99 7.42 -19.74
N ASN A 163 20.79 7.71 -19.24
CA ASN A 163 20.32 9.09 -19.00
C ASN A 163 20.76 9.64 -17.63
N ASN A 164 21.45 8.85 -16.81
CA ASN A 164 21.95 9.29 -15.51
C ASN A 164 22.96 10.45 -15.60
N ALA A 165 23.49 10.72 -16.80
CA ALA A 165 24.57 11.68 -17.05
C ALA A 165 24.13 13.16 -17.09
N VAL A 166 22.85 13.52 -16.91
CA VAL A 166 22.39 14.90 -17.19
C VAL A 166 21.48 15.45 -16.09
N ALA A 167 22.05 16.28 -15.20
CA ALA A 167 21.67 17.68 -14.97
C ALA A 167 21.90 18.15 -13.50
N GLY A 168 22.84 19.07 -13.29
CA GLY A 168 22.77 20.07 -12.21
C GLY A 168 23.47 19.84 -10.86
N SER A 169 24.28 18.79 -10.65
CA SER A 169 24.99 18.61 -9.36
C SER A 169 26.15 19.59 -9.15
N PRO A 170 26.18 20.35 -8.04
CA PRO A 170 27.40 20.97 -7.54
C PRO A 170 28.17 19.95 -6.67
N ALA A 171 29.45 19.71 -6.97
CA ALA A 171 30.43 18.85 -6.27
C ALA A 171 30.57 17.37 -6.79
N PRO A 172 31.71 16.69 -6.53
CA PRO A 172 32.63 16.12 -7.53
C PRO A 172 32.22 14.76 -8.11
N VAL A 173 30.96 14.37 -7.98
CA VAL A 173 30.48 13.07 -8.48
C VAL A 173 30.11 13.26 -9.94
N ALA A 174 31.06 12.95 -10.82
CA ALA A 174 30.90 13.08 -12.27
C ALA A 174 29.55 12.48 -12.69
N ALA A 175 28.79 13.26 -13.46
CA ALA A 175 27.56 12.82 -14.10
C ALA A 175 27.92 11.77 -15.16
N GLU A 176 28.03 10.53 -14.75
CA GLU A 176 28.43 9.40 -15.58
C GLU A 176 27.26 8.41 -15.73
N ALA A 177 27.20 7.76 -16.89
CA ALA A 177 26.29 6.65 -17.09
C ALA A 177 26.55 5.59 -16.03
N ILE A 178 25.48 5.03 -15.45
CA ILE A 178 25.63 3.99 -14.43
C ILE A 178 26.24 2.76 -15.13
N PRO A 179 27.39 2.25 -14.68
CA PRO A 179 28.04 1.14 -15.36
C PRO A 179 27.30 -0.18 -15.07
N ALA A 180 27.35 -1.12 -16.01
CA ALA A 180 26.53 -2.33 -15.99
C ALA A 180 26.88 -3.30 -14.85
N ASP A 181 28.10 -3.26 -14.34
CA ASP A 181 28.58 -4.00 -13.16
C ASP A 181 27.96 -3.49 -11.84
N ARG A 182 27.34 -2.31 -11.86
CA ARG A 182 26.70 -1.68 -10.69
C ARG A 182 25.18 -1.81 -10.69
N VAL A 183 24.63 -2.62 -11.59
CA VAL A 183 23.18 -2.87 -11.70
C VAL A 183 22.93 -4.36 -11.79
N LEU A 184 22.09 -4.89 -10.91
CA LEU A 184 21.73 -6.32 -10.88
C LEU A 184 20.24 -6.51 -11.17
N GLY A 185 19.94 -7.38 -12.13
CA GLY A 185 18.57 -7.80 -12.45
C GLY A 185 18.25 -9.19 -11.91
N PHE A 186 17.09 -9.37 -11.31
CA PHE A 186 16.61 -10.65 -10.75
C PHE A 186 15.32 -11.12 -11.44
N SER A 187 15.12 -12.42 -11.52
CA SER A 187 13.94 -13.02 -12.18
C SER A 187 12.62 -12.69 -11.49
N SER A 188 12.64 -12.46 -10.18
CA SER A 188 11.46 -12.14 -9.39
C SER A 188 11.78 -11.22 -8.22
N ALA A 189 10.75 -10.57 -7.68
CA ALA A 189 10.86 -9.79 -6.44
C ALA A 189 11.40 -10.63 -5.28
N ALA A 190 10.96 -11.88 -5.15
CA ALA A 190 11.42 -12.78 -4.09
C ALA A 190 12.93 -13.09 -4.18
N ALA A 191 13.44 -13.32 -5.39
CA ALA A 191 14.87 -13.54 -5.60
C ALA A 191 15.71 -12.29 -5.27
N MET A 192 15.19 -11.11 -5.64
CA MET A 192 15.82 -9.84 -5.27
C MET A 192 15.81 -9.63 -3.75
N ASP A 193 14.67 -9.87 -3.09
CA ASP A 193 14.54 -9.74 -1.62
C ASP A 193 15.50 -10.69 -0.89
N GLU A 194 15.62 -11.94 -1.35
CA GLU A 194 16.57 -12.90 -0.79
C GLU A 194 18.02 -12.43 -0.94
N PHE A 195 18.37 -11.86 -2.10
CA PHE A 195 19.69 -11.28 -2.32
C PHE A 195 19.95 -10.07 -1.40
N LEU A 196 18.98 -9.16 -1.27
CA LEU A 196 19.10 -7.99 -0.41
C LEU A 196 19.26 -8.38 1.07
N PHE A 197 18.55 -9.44 1.50
CA PHE A 197 18.65 -9.98 2.85
C PHE A 197 20.03 -10.59 3.13
N LYS A 198 20.60 -11.35 2.18
CA LYS A 198 21.92 -11.97 2.32
C LYS A 198 23.07 -10.97 2.20
N ASN A 199 22.87 -9.84 1.52
CA ASN A 199 23.89 -8.85 1.24
C ASN A 199 23.51 -7.47 1.82
N PRO A 200 23.44 -7.33 3.16
CA PRO A 200 23.07 -6.07 3.80
C PRO A 200 24.09 -4.98 3.47
N ASN A 201 23.61 -3.73 3.32
CA ASN A 201 24.44 -2.56 3.01
C ASN A 201 25.23 -2.61 1.69
N THR A 202 24.93 -3.56 0.79
CA THR A 202 25.64 -3.70 -0.49
C THR A 202 24.85 -3.14 -1.68
N VAL A 203 23.57 -2.83 -1.51
CA VAL A 203 22.69 -2.30 -2.55
C VAL A 203 22.05 -1.01 -2.05
N GLN A 204 22.05 0.05 -2.86
CA GLN A 204 21.44 1.33 -2.48
C GLN A 204 19.90 1.29 -2.53
N ALA A 205 19.32 0.69 -3.59
CA ALA A 205 17.88 0.51 -3.74
C ALA A 205 17.54 -0.71 -4.63
N GLY A 206 16.44 -1.39 -4.32
CA GLY A 206 15.80 -2.40 -5.15
C GLY A 206 14.53 -1.84 -5.81
N TYR A 207 14.33 -2.12 -7.09
CA TYR A 207 13.17 -1.66 -7.86
C TYR A 207 12.36 -2.86 -8.35
N ILE A 208 11.12 -2.98 -7.89
CA ILE A 208 10.18 -3.98 -8.41
C ILE A 208 9.31 -3.29 -9.44
N PHE A 209 9.52 -3.63 -10.71
CA PHE A 209 8.71 -3.17 -11.82
C PHE A 209 7.52 -4.09 -12.04
N THR A 210 6.40 -3.49 -12.43
CA THR A 210 5.21 -4.17 -12.93
C THR A 210 4.72 -3.43 -14.16
N ALA A 211 4.55 -4.16 -15.26
CA ALA A 211 4.04 -3.60 -16.51
C ALA A 211 2.67 -4.21 -16.83
N PRO A 212 1.57 -3.72 -16.19
CA PRO A 212 0.24 -4.30 -16.37
C PRO A 212 -0.27 -4.20 -17.81
N ASP A 213 0.14 -3.16 -18.55
CA ASP A 213 -0.30 -2.87 -19.91
C ASP A 213 0.87 -2.42 -20.81
N ASP A 214 0.57 -2.16 -22.08
CA ASP A 214 1.53 -1.73 -23.11
C ASP A 214 2.10 -0.31 -22.94
N ILE A 215 1.44 0.49 -22.12
CA ILE A 215 1.74 1.91 -21.92
C ILE A 215 2.09 2.28 -20.48
N THR A 216 1.80 1.38 -19.53
CA THR A 216 1.93 1.66 -18.10
C THR A 216 3.01 0.78 -17.53
N THR A 217 4.01 1.39 -16.89
CA THR A 217 4.97 0.67 -16.05
C THR A 217 4.99 1.34 -14.69
N THR A 218 4.61 0.58 -13.67
CA THR A 218 4.67 0.99 -12.27
C THR A 218 5.90 0.37 -11.62
N PHE A 219 6.41 1.03 -10.58
CA PHE A 219 7.54 0.51 -9.84
C PHE A 219 7.37 0.77 -8.34
N VAL A 220 7.89 -0.14 -7.54
CA VAL A 220 8.02 -0.01 -6.09
C VAL A 220 9.49 0.07 -5.75
N VAL A 221 9.87 1.06 -4.93
CA VAL A 221 11.23 1.22 -4.44
C VAL A 221 11.33 0.59 -3.06
N GLN A 222 12.20 -0.39 -2.93
CA GLN A 222 12.61 -0.97 -1.65
C GLN A 222 14.00 -0.45 -1.31
N LEU A 223 14.09 0.28 -0.20
CA LEU A 223 15.38 0.71 0.31
C LEU A 223 15.97 -0.42 1.15
N ASN A 224 17.22 -0.80 0.87
CA ASN A 224 17.98 -1.71 1.72
C ASN A 224 18.50 -0.96 2.95
N SER A 225 17.59 -0.32 3.69
CA SER A 225 17.87 0.18 5.03
C SER A 225 17.30 -0.81 6.02
N THR A 226 18.13 -1.74 6.46
CA THR A 226 17.87 -2.40 7.74
C THR A 226 18.05 -1.35 8.83
N ALA A 227 16.93 -0.82 9.34
CA ALA A 227 16.94 -0.19 10.65
C ALA A 227 17.18 -1.30 11.67
N VAL A 228 18.44 -1.64 11.88
CA VAL A 228 18.84 -2.49 12.99
C VAL A 228 18.60 -1.68 14.26
N GLN A 229 17.44 -1.85 14.89
CA GLN A 229 17.23 -1.41 16.26
C GLN A 229 18.00 -2.34 17.20
N ILE A 230 19.32 -2.14 17.30
CA ILE A 230 20.06 -2.64 18.45
C ILE A 230 19.68 -1.75 19.62
N ARG A 231 18.90 -2.29 20.57
CA ARG A 231 18.81 -1.70 21.91
C ARG A 231 20.21 -1.81 22.53
N GLY A 232 20.94 -0.69 22.59
CA GLY A 232 22.01 -0.51 23.58
C GLY A 232 23.44 -0.29 23.09
N SER A 233 23.72 0.08 21.85
CA SER A 233 25.07 0.60 21.53
C SER A 233 25.03 1.66 20.44
N TYR A 234 25.39 2.89 20.81
CA TYR A 234 25.80 3.92 19.88
C TYR A 234 27.33 3.96 19.93
N ASP A 235 27.99 3.55 18.85
CA ASP A 235 29.41 3.85 18.69
C ASP A 235 29.56 5.37 18.49
N ARG A 236 30.53 5.94 19.23
CA ARG A 236 30.85 7.38 19.27
C ARG A 236 31.41 7.90 17.96
#